data_AF-A0A0P7AQM0-F1
#
_entry.id   AF-A0A0P7AQM0-F1
#
_cell.length_a   1.000
_cell.length_b   1.000
_cell.length_c   1.000
_cell.angle_alpha   90.00
_cell.angle_beta   90.00
_cell.angle_gamma   90.00
#
_symmetry.space_group_name_H-M   'P 1'
#
loop_
_entity.id
_entity.type
_entity.pdbx_description
1 polymer ?
#
loop_
_entity_poly.entity_id
_entity_poly.type
_entity_poly.pdbx_seq_one_letter_code
_entity_poly.pdbx_strand_id
1 'polypeptide(L)'
;MPRNRNNKRPSSALESPNPDSHSRHEPASLVSGHIPPEHGSSPERSEPSTTRQTTGRAPPGTVGSPKHTKLLAHQKKMHSAMDTSLFEVLDKMQGRMKSQREPLLDSALDSIIGCDDGETDGFLDLWESSEEKRDLRGCHQIYMMSLWKTSLRMYRCSPLAIISPLQGLAYQPTPSRTSAPVSSMWGHSFTSTLNIVMAHPVWECRVNLLVTVLEFAVICRTDDRRAWYMLDGPKCNTLKRLDAALDARAAEMEDNGLPSSISNLMDHIALGTKTKNGASDITKSQGLEVHGLTKTDLYKVQDSIDTFTHGGYPVFTNTQVAHQGFVDSRANNDIPLGASQLEEFYRRSWIKEQRAITAANESDSDSDDSEDGDGDQAMEDPVPDMPDVSSEDDGLERLF
;
A
#
# COMPACT_ATOMS: atom_id res chain seq x y z
N MET A 1 -49.88 -59.26 -19.01
CA MET A 1 -49.52 -58.73 -20.35
C MET A 1 -48.56 -57.55 -20.14
N PRO A 2 -47.45 -57.42 -20.89
CA PRO A 2 -46.19 -58.11 -20.61
C PRO A 2 -44.97 -57.21 -20.29
N ARG A 3 -43.92 -57.89 -19.81
CA ARG A 3 -42.49 -57.49 -19.71
C ARG A 3 -41.89 -57.07 -21.07
N ASN A 4 -40.87 -56.21 -21.05
CA ASN A 4 -39.72 -56.27 -21.98
C ASN A 4 -38.53 -55.46 -21.42
N ARG A 5 -37.40 -56.11 -21.08
CA ARG A 5 -36.19 -56.44 -21.89
C ARG A 5 -35.20 -55.25 -21.95
N ASN A 6 -34.06 -55.32 -21.27
CA ASN A 6 -32.79 -55.99 -21.66
C ASN A 6 -32.19 -55.55 -23.00
N ASN A 7 -30.97 -54.99 -22.92
CA ASN A 7 -29.74 -55.32 -23.68
C ASN A 7 -28.68 -54.26 -23.26
N LYS A 8 -27.57 -54.52 -22.55
CA LYS A 8 -26.50 -55.53 -22.62
C LYS A 8 -25.74 -55.57 -23.97
N ARG A 9 -24.65 -54.76 -24.03
CA ARG A 9 -23.23 -55.06 -24.44
C ARG A 9 -22.98 -55.70 -25.84
N PRO A 10 -21.74 -55.91 -26.34
CA PRO A 10 -20.38 -55.45 -25.94
C PRO A 10 -19.39 -55.12 -27.12
N SER A 11 -18.11 -54.85 -26.75
CA SER A 11 -16.84 -55.20 -27.45
C SER A 11 -16.49 -54.42 -28.73
N SER A 12 -15.25 -54.13 -29.12
CA SER A 12 -13.88 -54.62 -28.81
C SER A 12 -12.91 -53.65 -29.53
N ALA A 13 -11.82 -53.18 -28.90
CA ALA A 13 -10.44 -53.70 -28.96
C ALA A 13 -9.54 -53.13 -30.10
N LEU A 14 -8.30 -52.82 -29.69
CA LEU A 14 -7.03 -52.85 -30.44
C LEU A 14 -6.81 -51.81 -31.57
N GLU A 15 -5.83 -50.92 -31.38
CA GLU A 15 -4.52 -50.97 -32.07
C GLU A 15 -3.68 -49.72 -31.74
N SER A 16 -2.45 -49.95 -31.25
CA SER A 16 -1.35 -48.98 -31.32
C SER A 16 -0.72 -49.04 -32.71
N PRO A 17 -0.10 -47.95 -33.19
CA PRO A 17 1.35 -48.03 -33.39
C PRO A 17 2.12 -46.71 -33.15
N ASN A 18 3.34 -46.86 -32.65
CA ASN A 18 4.50 -45.97 -32.91
C ASN A 18 5.29 -46.58 -34.11
N PRO A 19 6.30 -45.96 -34.78
CA PRO A 19 7.07 -44.75 -34.46
C PRO A 19 7.47 -43.86 -35.69
N ASP A 20 8.30 -42.84 -35.42
CA ASP A 20 9.32 -42.19 -36.27
C ASP A 20 9.00 -41.74 -37.71
N SER A 21 9.07 -40.42 -37.93
CA SER A 21 9.56 -39.86 -39.19
C SER A 21 10.32 -38.56 -38.97
N HIS A 22 11.61 -38.62 -39.30
CA HIS A 22 12.47 -37.47 -39.56
C HIS A 22 11.90 -36.59 -40.68
N SER A 23 11.91 -35.27 -40.52
CA SER A 23 12.11 -34.37 -41.65
C SER A 23 12.87 -33.10 -41.23
N ARG A 24 13.97 -32.87 -41.94
CA ARG A 24 14.83 -31.68 -41.97
C ARG A 24 14.18 -30.56 -42.79
N HIS A 25 14.76 -29.35 -42.62
CA HIS A 25 14.67 -28.09 -43.40
C HIS A 25 13.95 -26.99 -42.64
N GLU A 26 14.40 -25.74 -42.57
CA GLU A 26 15.68 -25.03 -42.69
C GLU A 26 15.41 -23.62 -42.08
N PRO A 27 16.42 -22.80 -41.79
CA PRO A 27 16.27 -21.58 -40.97
C PRO A 27 15.80 -20.37 -41.79
N ALA A 28 14.81 -19.64 -41.27
CA ALA A 28 14.45 -18.32 -41.79
C ALA A 28 15.40 -17.26 -41.20
N SER A 29 16.31 -16.79 -42.05
CA SER A 29 17.14 -15.60 -41.83
C SER A 29 16.32 -14.31 -41.90
N LEU A 30 16.70 -13.37 -41.03
CA LEU A 30 16.89 -11.92 -41.27
C LEU A 30 15.88 -11.21 -42.19
N VAL A 31 15.01 -10.40 -41.58
CA VAL A 31 14.53 -9.16 -42.20
C VAL A 31 14.95 -7.99 -41.31
N SER A 32 16.04 -7.36 -41.74
CA SER A 32 16.51 -6.07 -41.26
C SER A 32 15.61 -4.98 -41.86
N GLY A 33 14.83 -4.29 -41.02
CA GLY A 33 14.01 -3.16 -41.41
C GLY A 33 14.86 -1.90 -41.55
N HIS A 34 15.19 -1.57 -42.79
CA HIS A 34 15.88 -0.35 -43.19
C HIS A 34 14.88 0.83 -43.17
N ILE A 35 15.12 1.83 -42.32
CA ILE A 35 14.36 3.09 -42.30
C ILE A 35 15.03 4.05 -43.30
N PRO A 36 14.32 4.58 -44.31
CA PRO A 36 14.87 5.55 -45.24
C PRO A 36 14.90 6.98 -44.65
N PRO A 37 15.85 7.83 -45.08
CA PRO A 37 15.95 9.22 -44.63
C PRO A 37 15.03 10.12 -45.48
N GLU A 38 14.17 10.90 -44.84
CA GLU A 38 13.43 11.97 -45.51
C GLU A 38 14.29 13.24 -45.61
N HIS A 39 14.73 13.53 -46.83
CA HIS A 39 15.25 14.83 -47.24
C HIS A 39 14.14 15.67 -47.87
N GLY A 40 13.98 16.90 -47.35
CA GLY A 40 13.81 18.11 -48.15
C GLY A 40 12.39 18.47 -48.60
N SER A 41 11.94 19.66 -48.18
CA SER A 41 11.92 20.84 -49.06
C SER A 41 11.26 22.04 -48.37
N SER A 42 12.00 23.15 -48.33
CA SER A 42 11.49 24.51 -48.12
C SER A 42 10.51 24.90 -49.23
N PRO A 43 9.72 25.96 -49.00
CA PRO A 43 9.75 27.03 -49.99
C PRO A 43 9.98 28.42 -49.38
N GLU A 44 10.68 29.18 -50.20
CA GLU A 44 10.99 30.60 -50.13
C GLU A 44 9.76 31.47 -49.86
N ARG A 45 9.94 32.57 -49.08
CA ARG A 45 9.49 33.89 -49.53
C ARG A 45 10.08 35.06 -48.73
N SER A 46 10.83 35.86 -49.48
CA SER A 46 10.82 37.33 -49.57
C SER A 46 11.16 38.17 -48.33
N GLU A 47 12.32 38.82 -48.45
CA GLU A 47 12.67 40.09 -47.82
C GLU A 47 11.67 41.21 -48.16
N PRO A 48 11.70 42.33 -47.40
CA PRO A 48 12.43 43.46 -47.94
C PRO A 48 13.38 44.14 -46.94
N SER A 49 14.47 44.58 -47.54
CA SER A 49 15.54 45.41 -46.99
C SER A 49 15.02 46.80 -46.61
N THR A 50 15.44 47.34 -45.46
CA THR A 50 15.61 48.79 -45.27
C THR A 50 16.73 49.05 -44.29
N THR A 51 17.89 49.39 -44.86
CA THR A 51 19.06 49.94 -44.17
C THR A 51 18.73 51.34 -43.65
N ARG A 52 18.82 51.57 -42.35
CA ARG A 52 18.95 52.91 -41.78
C ARG A 52 20.06 52.93 -40.72
N GLN A 53 21.25 53.31 -41.17
CA GLN A 53 22.35 53.72 -40.30
C GLN A 53 21.88 54.88 -39.41
N THR A 54 21.90 54.67 -38.10
CA THR A 54 21.90 55.75 -37.11
C THR A 54 23.05 55.48 -36.16
N THR A 55 24.12 56.25 -36.35
CA THR A 55 25.20 56.45 -35.40
C THR A 55 24.61 57.20 -34.20
N GLY A 56 24.53 56.53 -33.05
CA GLY A 56 23.87 57.07 -31.85
C GLY A 56 24.45 56.52 -30.56
N ARG A 57 25.55 57.14 -30.12
CA ARG A 57 25.88 57.50 -28.73
C ARG A 57 25.51 56.51 -27.61
N ALA A 58 26.54 55.94 -26.98
CA ALA A 58 26.44 55.13 -25.76
C ALA A 58 25.63 55.84 -24.64
N PRO A 59 24.68 55.15 -23.99
CA PRO A 59 23.99 55.68 -22.83
C PRO A 59 24.91 55.67 -21.60
N PRO A 60 24.82 56.68 -20.72
CA PRO A 60 25.58 56.72 -19.47
C PRO A 60 25.09 55.62 -18.53
N GLY A 61 26.02 54.99 -17.82
CA GLY A 61 25.77 53.88 -16.92
C GLY A 61 24.61 54.15 -15.95
N THR A 62 23.54 53.37 -16.12
CA THR A 62 22.45 53.28 -15.15
C THR A 62 23.01 52.66 -13.89
N VAL A 63 23.32 53.48 -12.90
CA VAL A 63 23.66 53.07 -11.54
C VAL A 63 22.50 52.23 -11.02
N GLY A 64 22.71 50.91 -10.94
CA GLY A 64 21.70 49.97 -10.45
C GLY A 64 21.22 50.39 -9.08
N SER A 65 19.91 50.63 -8.95
CA SER A 65 19.28 51.05 -7.70
C SER A 65 19.56 50.00 -6.60
N PRO A 66 20.10 50.40 -5.43
CA PRO A 66 20.51 49.49 -4.34
C PRO A 66 19.43 48.53 -3.84
N LYS A 67 18.16 48.78 -4.18
CA LYS A 67 17.02 47.95 -3.79
C LYS A 67 16.96 46.63 -4.59
N HIS A 68 17.37 46.64 -5.87
CA HIS A 68 17.30 45.44 -6.72
C HIS A 68 18.40 44.43 -6.36
N THR A 69 19.60 44.91 -6.00
CA THR A 69 20.72 44.08 -5.55
C THR A 69 20.43 43.41 -4.20
N LYS A 70 19.71 44.09 -3.29
CA LYS A 70 19.31 43.51 -2.00
C LYS A 70 18.28 42.39 -2.14
N LEU A 71 17.31 42.54 -3.05
CA LEU A 71 16.31 41.50 -3.31
C LEU A 71 16.94 40.24 -3.90
N LEU A 72 17.82 40.39 -4.90
CA LEU A 72 18.57 39.27 -5.50
C LEU A 72 19.49 38.58 -4.48
N ALA A 73 20.16 39.33 -3.61
CA ALA A 73 20.99 38.75 -2.55
C ALA A 73 20.15 37.97 -1.52
N HIS A 74 18.96 38.47 -1.17
CA HIS A 74 18.03 37.78 -0.28
C HIS A 74 17.51 36.48 -0.91
N GLN A 75 17.11 36.52 -2.18
CA GLN A 75 16.65 35.34 -2.92
C GLN A 75 17.75 34.27 -3.03
N LYS A 76 18.99 34.66 -3.36
CA LYS A 76 20.14 33.73 -3.37
C LYS A 76 20.46 33.15 -1.99
N LYS A 77 20.36 33.95 -0.92
CA LYS A 77 20.57 33.48 0.44
C LYS A 77 19.52 32.46 0.87
N MET A 78 18.26 32.66 0.47
CA MET A 78 17.19 31.68 0.74
C MET A 78 17.40 30.39 -0.05
N HIS A 79 17.74 30.45 -1.34
CA HIS A 79 18.05 29.25 -2.12
C HIS A 79 19.22 28.44 -1.54
N SER A 80 20.32 29.12 -1.15
CA SER A 80 21.46 28.43 -0.53
C SER A 80 21.13 27.81 0.84
N ALA A 81 20.28 28.48 1.64
CA ALA A 81 19.80 27.91 2.89
C ALA A 81 18.88 26.70 2.67
N MET A 82 18.09 26.69 1.58
CA MET A 82 17.26 25.55 1.18
C MET A 82 18.08 24.37 0.72
N ASP A 83 19.12 24.57 -0.09
CA ASP A 83 20.00 23.49 -0.54
C ASP A 83 20.71 22.83 0.66
N THR A 84 21.13 23.65 1.63
CA THR A 84 21.72 23.17 2.88
C THR A 84 20.69 22.39 3.72
N SER A 85 19.46 22.89 3.82
CA SER A 85 18.37 22.23 4.55
C SER A 85 17.95 20.91 3.89
N LEU A 86 17.91 20.84 2.55
CA LEU A 86 17.54 19.64 1.83
C LEU A 86 18.63 18.58 1.98
N PHE A 87 19.90 18.97 1.94
CA PHE A 87 21.01 18.07 2.21
C PHE A 87 20.98 17.53 3.64
N GLU A 88 20.72 18.39 4.64
CA GLU A 88 20.56 17.95 6.03
C GLU A 88 19.35 17.03 6.23
N VAL A 89 18.24 17.29 5.53
CA VAL A 89 17.06 16.42 5.57
C VAL A 89 17.36 15.07 4.93
N LEU A 90 18.06 15.05 3.79
CA LEU A 90 18.49 13.81 3.12
C LEU A 90 19.51 13.04 3.96
N ASP A 91 20.46 13.70 4.60
CA ASP A 91 21.45 13.06 5.46
C ASP A 91 20.79 12.51 6.74
N LYS A 92 19.86 13.26 7.35
CA LYS A 92 19.03 12.75 8.46
C LYS A 92 18.15 11.58 8.00
N MET A 93 17.60 11.65 6.79
CA MET A 93 16.79 10.56 6.22
C MET A 93 17.65 9.32 5.98
N GLN A 94 18.83 9.46 5.36
CA GLN A 94 19.78 8.38 5.18
C GLN A 94 20.28 7.83 6.51
N GLY A 95 20.56 8.70 7.48
CA GLY A 95 20.93 8.35 8.85
C GLY A 95 19.84 7.53 9.52
N ARG A 96 18.58 7.98 9.45
CA ARG A 96 17.42 7.22 9.94
C ARG A 96 17.24 5.91 9.19
N MET A 97 17.36 5.88 7.87
CA MET A 97 17.21 4.64 7.08
C MET A 97 18.34 3.64 7.39
N LYS A 98 19.57 4.12 7.59
CA LYS A 98 20.72 3.30 8.00
C LYS A 98 20.58 2.81 9.44
N SER A 99 20.09 3.65 10.34
CA SER A 99 19.94 3.32 11.76
C SER A 99 18.68 2.51 12.06
N GLN A 100 17.62 2.66 11.27
CA GLN A 100 16.31 2.17 11.68
C GLN A 100 16.20 0.67 11.58
N ARG A 101 16.90 -0.03 10.70
CA ARG A 101 16.60 -1.45 10.47
C ARG A 101 17.83 -2.26 10.04
N GLU A 102 18.38 -3.02 10.98
CA GLU A 102 19.35 -4.10 10.75
C GLU A 102 18.89 -5.02 9.62
N PRO A 103 19.80 -5.69 8.89
CA PRO A 103 19.44 -6.69 7.89
C PRO A 103 18.36 -7.63 8.42
N LEU A 104 17.37 -7.95 7.58
CA LEU A 104 16.35 -8.94 7.93
C LEU A 104 17.03 -10.30 8.17
N LEU A 105 16.94 -10.80 9.40
CA LEU A 105 17.33 -12.16 9.72
C LEU A 105 16.32 -13.13 9.11
N ASP A 106 16.79 -14.29 8.62
CA ASP A 106 15.92 -15.31 8.03
C ASP A 106 14.82 -15.77 9.00
N SER A 107 15.10 -15.83 10.31
CA SER A 107 14.08 -16.17 11.31
C SER A 107 12.95 -15.14 11.44
N ALA A 108 13.26 -13.85 11.21
CA ALA A 108 12.25 -12.80 11.21
C ALA A 108 11.40 -12.84 9.94
N LEU A 109 11.97 -13.36 8.84
CA LEU A 109 11.27 -13.48 7.57
C LEU A 109 10.06 -14.39 7.69
N ASP A 110 10.19 -15.56 8.35
CA ASP A 110 9.08 -16.49 8.56
C ASP A 110 7.89 -15.85 9.29
N SER A 111 8.17 -15.02 10.31
CA SER A 111 7.13 -14.27 11.01
C SER A 111 6.45 -13.23 10.10
N ILE A 112 7.20 -12.62 9.18
CA ILE A 112 6.72 -11.55 8.30
C ILE A 112 5.91 -12.11 7.13
N ILE A 113 6.47 -13.04 6.35
CA ILE A 113 5.86 -13.57 5.12
C ILE A 113 5.13 -14.90 5.34
N GLY A 114 5.17 -15.47 6.54
CA GLY A 114 4.60 -16.80 6.83
C GLY A 114 5.64 -17.90 6.68
N CYS A 115 5.50 -19.03 7.36
CA CYS A 115 6.45 -20.16 7.28
C CYS A 115 6.40 -20.87 5.91
N ASP A 116 7.48 -21.55 5.56
CA ASP A 116 7.50 -22.53 4.45
C ASP A 116 7.22 -23.94 5.01
N ASP A 117 6.10 -24.07 5.72
CA ASP A 117 5.61 -25.37 6.16
C ASP A 117 4.95 -26.07 4.97
N GLY A 118 5.77 -26.67 4.12
CA GLY A 118 5.41 -27.20 2.80
C GLY A 118 4.22 -28.16 2.72
N GLU A 119 3.61 -28.57 3.83
CA GLU A 119 2.49 -29.53 3.84
C GLU A 119 1.63 -29.32 5.08
N THR A 120 0.34 -28.99 4.92
CA THR A 120 -0.82 -29.64 5.59
C THR A 120 -2.15 -28.88 5.46
N ASP A 121 -2.17 -27.68 4.90
CA ASP A 121 -3.42 -26.94 4.73
C ASP A 121 -3.85 -26.80 3.26
N GLY A 122 -5.15 -26.93 2.99
CA GLY A 122 -5.71 -26.86 1.63
C GLY A 122 -5.47 -25.52 0.90
N PHE A 123 -4.83 -24.55 1.56
CA PHE A 123 -4.43 -23.28 0.97
C PHE A 123 -3.31 -23.43 -0.07
N LEU A 124 -2.48 -24.47 0.01
CA LEU A 124 -1.49 -24.72 -1.05
C LEU A 124 -2.19 -25.08 -2.37
N ASP A 125 -3.18 -25.96 -2.34
CA ASP A 125 -3.99 -26.31 -3.52
C ASP A 125 -4.77 -25.10 -4.06
N LEU A 126 -5.24 -24.23 -3.14
CA LEU A 126 -5.88 -22.97 -3.52
C LEU A 126 -4.90 -22.02 -4.21
N TRP A 127 -3.67 -21.90 -3.72
CA TRP A 127 -2.62 -21.12 -4.38
C TRP A 127 -2.29 -21.67 -5.77
N GLU A 128 -2.14 -22.99 -5.91
CA GLU A 128 -1.83 -23.65 -7.17
C GLU A 128 -2.90 -23.39 -8.25
N SER A 129 -4.16 -23.24 -7.84
CA SER A 129 -5.30 -22.94 -8.72
C SER A 129 -5.65 -21.45 -8.83
N SER A 130 -4.99 -20.58 -8.07
CA SER A 130 -5.28 -19.14 -7.99
C SER A 130 -4.98 -18.38 -9.29
N GLU A 131 -5.73 -17.30 -9.51
CA GLU A 131 -5.45 -16.39 -10.63
C GLU A 131 -4.18 -15.58 -10.38
N GLU A 132 -3.89 -15.27 -9.12
CA GLU A 132 -2.71 -14.54 -8.68
C GLU A 132 -1.42 -15.28 -9.05
N LYS A 133 -1.37 -16.61 -8.82
CA LYS A 133 -0.22 -17.43 -9.25
C LYS A 133 0.00 -17.36 -10.76
N ARG A 134 -1.09 -17.48 -11.53
CA ARG A 134 -1.03 -17.42 -13.01
C ARG A 134 -0.53 -16.05 -13.48
N ASP A 135 -1.07 -14.99 -12.92
CA ASP A 135 -0.78 -13.62 -13.30
C ASP A 135 0.61 -13.15 -12.81
N LEU A 136 1.11 -13.68 -11.69
CA LEU A 136 2.44 -13.38 -11.14
C LEU A 136 3.55 -13.72 -12.15
N ARG A 137 3.38 -14.79 -12.93
CA ARG A 137 4.32 -15.17 -14.00
C ARG A 137 4.38 -14.15 -15.13
N GLY A 138 3.28 -13.44 -15.40
CA GLY A 138 3.19 -12.37 -16.39
C GLY A 138 3.49 -10.97 -15.85
N CYS A 139 3.67 -10.82 -14.54
CA CYS A 139 3.86 -9.52 -13.92
C CYS A 139 5.27 -8.96 -14.19
N HIS A 140 5.41 -7.63 -14.11
CA HIS A 140 6.70 -6.98 -14.27
C HIS A 140 7.56 -7.14 -13.00
N GLN A 141 8.32 -8.24 -12.94
CA GLN A 141 9.07 -8.68 -11.77
C GLN A 141 9.97 -7.60 -11.17
N ILE A 142 10.59 -6.73 -11.97
CA ILE A 142 11.48 -5.67 -11.49
C ILE A 142 10.78 -4.71 -10.52
N TYR A 143 9.55 -4.29 -10.84
CA TYR A 143 8.79 -3.36 -10.01
C TYR A 143 8.25 -4.06 -8.77
N MET A 144 7.78 -5.30 -8.93
CA MET A 144 7.32 -6.10 -7.81
C MET A 144 8.45 -6.38 -6.83
N MET A 145 9.62 -6.83 -7.28
CA MET A 145 10.82 -6.99 -6.45
C MET A 145 11.17 -5.70 -5.72
N SER A 146 11.12 -4.56 -6.41
CA SER A 146 11.43 -3.26 -5.81
C SER A 146 10.45 -2.90 -4.71
N LEU A 147 9.15 -3.16 -4.91
CA LEU A 147 8.11 -2.94 -3.91
C LEU A 147 8.25 -3.86 -2.70
N TRP A 148 8.56 -5.14 -2.92
CA TRP A 148 8.84 -6.09 -1.86
C TRP A 148 10.03 -5.67 -1.01
N LYS A 149 11.14 -5.25 -1.63
CA LYS A 149 12.31 -4.72 -0.91
C LYS A 149 11.94 -3.53 -0.03
N THR A 150 11.15 -2.60 -0.56
CA THR A 150 10.68 -1.43 0.20
C THR A 150 9.76 -1.83 1.34
N SER A 151 8.79 -2.71 1.11
CA SER A 151 7.85 -3.19 2.13
C SER A 151 8.56 -3.88 3.28
N LEU A 152 9.43 -4.84 2.97
CA LEU A 152 10.19 -5.60 3.95
C LEU A 152 11.16 -4.72 4.74
N ARG A 153 11.88 -3.84 4.06
CA ARG A 153 12.87 -2.96 4.71
C ARG A 153 12.22 -1.88 5.56
N MET A 154 11.25 -1.16 5.01
CA MET A 154 10.65 0.02 5.64
C MET A 154 9.55 -0.35 6.63
N TYR A 155 8.78 -1.41 6.37
CA TYR A 155 7.56 -1.73 7.16
C TYR A 155 7.62 -3.09 7.86
N ARG A 156 8.55 -3.98 7.48
CA ARG A 156 8.64 -5.36 8.03
C ARG A 156 7.35 -6.14 7.83
N CYS A 157 6.70 -5.90 6.69
CA CYS A 157 5.50 -6.60 6.27
C CYS A 157 5.60 -6.89 4.77
N SER A 158 4.79 -7.85 4.32
CA SER A 158 4.55 -8.06 2.90
C SER A 158 3.76 -6.88 2.31
N PRO A 159 3.96 -6.52 1.03
CA PRO A 159 3.04 -5.60 0.35
C PRO A 159 1.59 -6.09 0.38
N LEU A 160 1.36 -7.41 0.34
CA LEU A 160 0.01 -8.00 0.43
C LEU A 160 -0.65 -7.71 1.77
N ALA A 161 0.12 -7.64 2.85
CA ALA A 161 -0.39 -7.28 4.18
C ALA A 161 -0.73 -5.79 4.30
N ILE A 162 -0.17 -4.92 3.45
CA ILE A 162 -0.49 -3.48 3.41
C ILE A 162 -1.79 -3.25 2.66
N ILE A 163 -1.95 -3.92 1.51
CA ILE A 163 -3.15 -3.88 0.68
C ILE A 163 -3.84 -5.22 0.84
N SER A 164 -4.45 -5.41 2.03
CA SER A 164 -5.15 -6.62 2.44
C SER A 164 -6.59 -6.25 2.82
N PRO A 165 -7.57 -7.14 2.56
CA PRO A 165 -8.91 -7.00 3.13
C PRO A 165 -8.91 -6.81 4.65
N LEU A 166 -7.93 -7.37 5.37
CA LEU A 166 -7.75 -7.18 6.81
C LEU A 166 -7.41 -5.73 7.20
N GLN A 167 -6.89 -4.95 6.24
CA GLN A 167 -6.57 -3.53 6.39
C GLN A 167 -7.65 -2.63 5.76
N GLY A 168 -8.82 -3.19 5.40
CA GLY A 168 -9.88 -2.42 4.75
C GLY A 168 -9.55 -1.95 3.33
N LEU A 169 -8.49 -2.48 2.71
CA LEU A 169 -8.01 -2.11 1.38
C LEU A 169 -7.98 -3.31 0.44
N ALA A 170 -8.36 -3.12 -0.81
CA ALA A 170 -8.12 -4.09 -1.86
C ALA A 170 -7.67 -3.39 -3.15
N TYR A 171 -6.74 -4.00 -3.88
CA TYR A 171 -6.36 -3.48 -5.18
C TYR A 171 -7.55 -3.56 -6.15
N GLN A 172 -7.91 -2.42 -6.72
CA GLN A 172 -8.95 -2.32 -7.74
C GLN A 172 -8.31 -1.90 -9.07
N PRO A 173 -8.22 -2.82 -10.05
CA PRO A 173 -7.75 -2.50 -11.38
C PRO A 173 -8.62 -1.42 -12.01
N THR A 174 -8.00 -0.38 -12.58
CA THR A 174 -8.76 0.58 -13.37
C THR A 174 -9.19 -0.08 -14.68
N PRO A 175 -10.49 -0.12 -15.02
CA PRO A 175 -10.95 -0.75 -16.25
C PRO A 175 -10.27 -0.10 -17.45
N SER A 176 -9.53 -0.91 -18.22
CA SER A 176 -8.98 -0.47 -19.50
C SER A 176 -10.11 -0.43 -20.52
N ARG A 177 -10.06 0.53 -21.45
CA ARG A 177 -11.02 0.61 -22.57
C ARG A 177 -10.90 -0.57 -23.55
N THR A 178 -9.83 -1.35 -23.41
CA THR A 178 -9.58 -2.57 -24.17
C THR A 178 -10.28 -3.75 -23.50
N SER A 179 -10.92 -4.62 -24.27
CA SER A 179 -11.62 -5.84 -23.82
C SER A 179 -10.70 -6.93 -23.23
N ALA A 180 -9.50 -6.58 -22.79
CA ALA A 180 -8.58 -7.50 -22.15
C ALA A 180 -9.12 -7.89 -20.77
N PRO A 181 -8.96 -9.15 -20.35
CA PRO A 181 -9.34 -9.57 -19.00
C PRO A 181 -8.62 -8.72 -17.96
N VAL A 182 -9.35 -8.37 -16.90
CA VAL A 182 -8.81 -7.61 -15.78
C VAL A 182 -7.86 -8.52 -15.01
N SER A 183 -6.57 -8.21 -15.00
CA SER A 183 -5.58 -9.00 -14.24
C SER A 183 -5.77 -8.78 -12.74
N SER A 184 -5.69 -9.87 -11.98
CA SER A 184 -5.66 -9.88 -10.52
C SER A 184 -4.39 -9.22 -9.97
N MET A 185 -3.31 -9.21 -10.75
CA MET A 185 -2.03 -8.66 -10.35
C MET A 185 -1.95 -7.13 -10.50
N TRP A 186 -1.13 -6.55 -9.63
CA TRP A 186 -0.94 -5.11 -9.58
C TRP A 186 -0.24 -4.62 -10.84
N GLY A 187 -0.91 -3.73 -11.58
CA GLY A 187 -0.38 -3.15 -12.80
C GLY A 187 0.91 -2.37 -12.55
N HIS A 188 1.80 -2.32 -13.54
CA HIS A 188 3.11 -1.66 -13.42
C HIS A 188 3.03 -0.25 -12.81
N SER A 189 2.14 0.61 -13.32
CA SER A 189 1.97 1.97 -12.82
C SER A 189 1.55 2.00 -11.34
N PHE A 190 0.72 1.06 -10.93
CA PHE A 190 0.27 0.98 -9.54
C PHE A 190 1.43 0.59 -8.63
N THR A 191 2.09 -0.52 -8.95
CA THR A 191 3.25 -1.06 -8.20
C THR A 191 4.38 -0.05 -8.10
N SER A 192 4.69 0.65 -9.21
CA SER A 192 5.74 1.66 -9.24
C SER A 192 5.40 2.88 -8.37
N THR A 193 4.18 3.43 -8.50
CA THR A 193 3.76 4.59 -7.71
C THR A 193 3.67 4.24 -6.23
N LEU A 194 3.12 3.07 -5.87
CA LEU A 194 3.06 2.61 -4.49
C LEU A 194 4.46 2.51 -3.88
N ASN A 195 5.42 1.95 -4.61
CA ASN A 195 6.80 1.85 -4.17
C ASN A 195 7.42 3.24 -3.87
N ILE A 196 7.14 4.23 -4.71
CA ILE A 196 7.60 5.62 -4.52
C ILE A 196 6.95 6.25 -3.29
N VAL A 197 5.62 6.13 -3.16
CA VAL A 197 4.87 6.65 -2.01
C VAL A 197 5.36 6.02 -0.72
N MET A 198 5.49 4.70 -0.68
CA MET A 198 5.94 3.94 0.50
C MET A 198 7.33 4.32 1.01
N ALA A 199 8.23 4.75 0.13
CA ALA A 199 9.58 5.14 0.50
C ALA A 199 9.63 6.52 1.18
N HIS A 200 8.54 7.28 1.17
CA HIS A 200 8.53 8.65 1.67
C HIS A 200 8.62 8.71 3.22
N PRO A 201 9.47 9.58 3.80
CA PRO A 201 9.70 9.62 5.26
C PRO A 201 8.52 10.12 6.09
N VAL A 202 7.50 10.73 5.46
CA VAL A 202 6.30 11.24 6.16
C VAL A 202 5.54 10.15 6.94
N TRP A 203 5.69 8.89 6.52
CA TRP A 203 5.06 7.75 7.18
C TRP A 203 5.77 7.33 8.46
N GLU A 204 7.02 7.77 8.67
CA GLU A 204 7.86 7.37 9.82
C GLU A 204 7.96 5.84 10.01
N CYS A 205 7.89 5.08 8.90
CA CYS A 205 7.84 3.62 8.89
C CYS A 205 6.62 3.02 9.62
N ARG A 206 5.55 3.80 9.83
CA ARG A 206 4.27 3.36 10.43
C ARG A 206 3.30 2.91 9.34
N VAL A 207 3.08 1.59 9.25
CA VAL A 207 2.19 0.99 8.25
C VAL A 207 0.73 1.47 8.40
N ASN A 208 0.23 1.55 9.64
CA ASN A 208 -1.15 2.01 9.91
C ASN A 208 -1.38 3.41 9.33
N LEU A 209 -0.43 4.33 9.53
CA LEU A 209 -0.54 5.69 9.00
C LEU A 209 -0.59 5.71 7.46
N LEU A 210 0.25 4.92 6.80
CA LEU A 210 0.22 4.77 5.36
C LEU A 210 -1.14 4.24 4.90
N VAL A 211 -1.62 3.13 5.49
CA VAL A 211 -2.92 2.51 5.19
C VAL A 211 -4.05 3.50 5.37
N THR A 212 -4.12 4.20 6.51
CA THR A 212 -5.12 5.23 6.81
C THR A 212 -5.15 6.34 5.75
N VAL A 213 -4.00 6.82 5.30
CA VAL A 213 -3.96 7.86 4.25
C VAL A 213 -4.36 7.31 2.87
N LEU A 214 -4.02 6.04 2.58
CA LEU A 214 -4.49 5.37 1.36
C LEU A 214 -6.01 5.17 1.35
N GLU A 215 -6.59 4.70 2.46
CA GLU A 215 -8.04 4.60 2.65
C GLU A 215 -8.71 5.96 2.49
N PHE A 216 -8.17 6.98 3.16
CA PHE A 216 -8.70 8.34 3.08
C PHE A 216 -8.72 8.87 1.65
N ALA A 217 -7.67 8.61 0.87
CA ALA A 217 -7.65 8.99 -0.55
C ALA A 217 -8.78 8.31 -1.35
N VAL A 218 -9.07 7.03 -1.06
CA VAL A 218 -10.21 6.32 -1.67
C VAL A 218 -11.53 6.96 -1.22
N ILE A 219 -11.72 7.21 0.07
CA ILE A 219 -12.91 7.85 0.65
C ILE A 219 -13.20 9.20 -0.02
N CYS A 220 -12.18 10.05 -0.17
CA CYS A 220 -12.31 11.33 -0.87
C CYS A 220 -12.71 11.15 -2.34
N ARG A 221 -12.19 10.13 -3.02
CA ARG A 221 -12.50 9.88 -4.44
C ARG A 221 -13.93 9.41 -4.63
N THR A 222 -14.40 8.53 -3.74
CA THR A 222 -15.72 7.89 -3.81
C THR A 222 -16.83 8.69 -3.14
N ASP A 223 -16.49 9.76 -2.39
CA ASP A 223 -17.42 10.46 -1.50
C ASP A 223 -18.12 9.46 -0.55
N ASP A 224 -17.37 8.50 0.01
CA ASP A 224 -17.93 7.59 1.00
C ASP A 224 -18.18 8.35 2.32
N ARG A 225 -19.45 8.42 2.72
CA ARG A 225 -19.91 9.16 3.91
C ARG A 225 -20.24 8.28 5.09
N ARG A 226 -19.93 6.98 5.02
CA ARG A 226 -20.12 6.08 6.17
C ARG A 226 -19.15 6.43 7.29
N ALA A 227 -19.48 5.96 8.49
CA ALA A 227 -18.58 6.08 9.63
C ALA A 227 -17.27 5.36 9.32
N TRP A 228 -16.17 6.12 9.27
CA TRP A 228 -14.83 5.58 9.03
C TRP A 228 -14.21 5.19 10.36
N TYR A 229 -14.15 3.88 10.63
CA TYR A 229 -13.46 3.35 11.79
C TYR A 229 -11.97 3.30 11.48
N MET A 230 -11.22 4.29 11.96
CA MET A 230 -9.76 4.21 11.91
C MET A 230 -9.32 2.92 12.62
N LEU A 231 -8.36 2.20 12.02
CA LEU A 231 -7.89 0.87 12.46
C LEU A 231 -7.42 0.81 13.93
N ASP A 232 -7.20 1.97 14.56
CA ASP A 232 -6.83 2.13 15.97
C ASP A 232 -7.93 2.78 16.83
N GLY A 233 -9.21 2.51 16.54
CA GLY A 233 -10.30 2.84 17.45
C GLY A 233 -10.13 2.15 18.81
N PRO A 234 -10.38 2.84 19.93
CA PRO A 234 -10.06 2.33 21.27
C PRO A 234 -10.82 1.05 21.65
N LYS A 235 -10.18 -0.13 21.53
CA LYS A 235 -10.77 -1.45 21.87
C LYS A 235 -10.89 -1.72 23.38
N CYS A 236 -10.30 -0.88 24.22
CA CYS A 236 -10.30 -1.03 25.68
C CYS A 236 -11.23 0.02 26.35
N ASN A 237 -11.97 -0.38 27.38
CA ASN A 237 -12.93 0.49 28.09
C ASN A 237 -12.29 1.72 28.73
N THR A 238 -11.02 1.64 29.15
CA THR A 238 -10.24 2.80 29.62
C THR A 238 -10.00 3.82 28.51
N LEU A 239 -9.83 3.31 27.30
CA LEU A 239 -9.54 4.06 26.09
C LEU A 239 -10.82 4.69 25.51
N LYS A 240 -12.00 4.03 25.65
CA LYS A 240 -13.33 4.65 25.42
C LYS A 240 -13.62 5.80 26.39
N ARG A 241 -13.19 5.68 27.66
CA ARG A 241 -13.33 6.75 28.67
C ARG A 241 -12.34 7.89 28.43
N LEU A 242 -11.17 7.60 27.88
CA LEU A 242 -10.22 8.61 27.43
C LEU A 242 -10.74 9.34 26.18
N ASP A 243 -11.37 8.65 25.23
CA ASP A 243 -12.01 9.25 24.05
C ASP A 243 -13.09 10.27 24.47
N ALA A 244 -13.98 9.88 25.38
CA ALA A 244 -14.98 10.78 25.96
C ALA A 244 -14.35 11.97 26.72
N ALA A 245 -13.16 11.81 27.29
CA ALA A 245 -12.42 12.89 27.96
C ALA A 245 -11.64 13.78 26.98
N LEU A 246 -11.16 13.22 25.87
CA LEU A 246 -10.51 13.95 24.78
C LEU A 246 -11.53 14.76 23.98
N ASP A 247 -12.75 14.26 23.76
CA ASP A 247 -13.85 15.02 23.19
C ASP A 247 -14.24 16.21 24.08
N ALA A 248 -14.29 15.99 25.40
CA ALA A 248 -14.53 17.07 26.37
C ALA A 248 -13.39 18.10 26.41
N ARG A 249 -12.15 17.67 26.17
CA ARG A 249 -10.97 18.54 26.17
C ARG A 249 -10.69 19.20 24.81
N ALA A 250 -11.13 18.59 23.71
CA ALA A 250 -11.14 19.18 22.38
C ALA A 250 -12.10 20.37 22.33
N ALA A 251 -13.22 20.30 23.06
CA ALA A 251 -14.09 21.44 23.32
C ALA A 251 -13.41 22.57 24.13
N GLU A 252 -12.31 22.28 24.84
CA GLU A 252 -11.51 23.27 25.59
C GLU A 252 -10.23 23.73 24.84
N MET A 253 -9.76 22.99 23.83
CA MET A 253 -8.48 23.21 23.13
C MET A 253 -8.57 24.00 21.82
N GLU A 254 -9.73 24.56 21.47
CA GLU A 254 -9.90 25.44 20.30
C GLU A 254 -9.00 26.70 20.32
N ASP A 255 -8.27 26.99 21.40
CA ASP A 255 -7.51 28.25 21.52
C ASP A 255 -6.04 28.22 21.05
N ASN A 256 -5.34 27.08 20.83
CA ASN A 256 -3.90 27.14 20.41
C ASN A 256 -3.31 25.94 19.60
N GLY A 257 -4.11 25.00 19.08
CA GLY A 257 -3.59 23.77 18.43
C GLY A 257 -3.25 23.91 16.95
N LEU A 258 -1.97 24.02 16.59
CA LEU A 258 -1.55 23.89 15.18
C LEU A 258 -1.83 22.46 14.68
N PRO A 259 -2.51 22.29 13.54
CA PRO A 259 -2.82 20.97 12.99
C PRO A 259 -1.55 20.19 12.65
N SER A 260 -1.57 18.87 12.88
CA SER A 260 -0.45 18.00 12.54
C SER A 260 -0.15 18.03 11.04
N SER A 261 1.11 17.83 10.65
CA SER A 261 1.48 17.80 9.22
C SER A 261 0.72 16.74 8.43
N ILE A 262 0.34 15.63 9.07
CA ILE A 262 -0.51 14.58 8.48
C ILE A 262 -1.93 15.08 8.26
N SER A 263 -2.54 15.76 9.24
CA SER A 263 -3.88 16.35 9.09
C SER A 263 -3.91 17.30 7.90
N ASN A 264 -2.91 18.19 7.80
CA ASN A 264 -2.83 19.11 6.67
C ASN A 264 -2.60 18.40 5.33
N LEU A 265 -1.83 17.30 5.32
CA LEU A 265 -1.67 16.46 4.12
C LEU A 265 -3.00 15.83 3.71
N MET A 266 -3.77 15.31 4.65
CA MET A 266 -5.10 14.74 4.40
C MET A 266 -6.05 15.81 3.87
N ASP A 267 -6.07 17.01 4.47
CA ASP A 267 -6.85 18.14 3.95
C ASP A 267 -6.45 18.49 2.50
N HIS A 268 -5.16 18.47 2.19
CA HIS A 268 -4.65 18.73 0.84
C HIS A 268 -5.04 17.63 -0.15
N ILE A 269 -5.05 16.36 0.27
CA ILE A 269 -5.58 15.24 -0.51
C ILE A 269 -7.07 15.45 -0.81
N ALA A 270 -7.86 15.83 0.19
CA ALA A 270 -9.29 16.08 0.03
C ALA A 270 -9.55 17.22 -0.97
N LEU A 271 -8.84 18.34 -0.84
CA LEU A 271 -8.94 19.47 -1.77
C LEU A 271 -8.50 19.12 -3.19
N GLY A 272 -7.48 18.26 -3.34
CA GLY A 272 -6.97 17.81 -4.63
C GLY A 272 -7.85 16.77 -5.33
N THR A 273 -8.80 16.18 -4.61
CA THR A 273 -9.63 15.08 -5.11
C THR A 273 -10.93 15.61 -5.69
N LYS A 274 -11.14 15.39 -6.99
CA LYS A 274 -12.41 15.68 -7.64
C LYS A 274 -13.35 14.51 -7.38
N THR A 275 -14.39 14.73 -6.58
CA THR A 275 -15.45 13.75 -6.36
C THR A 275 -16.11 13.42 -7.69
N LYS A 276 -16.10 12.14 -8.05
CA LYS A 276 -16.98 11.65 -9.11
C LYS A 276 -18.28 11.26 -8.41
N ASN A 277 -19.37 11.96 -8.71
CA ASN A 277 -20.70 11.55 -8.27
C ASN A 277 -21.01 10.18 -8.89
N GLY A 278 -20.74 9.11 -8.15
CA GLY A 278 -20.87 7.73 -8.58
C GLY A 278 -20.72 6.85 -7.35
N ALA A 279 -21.49 5.77 -7.29
CA ALA A 279 -21.69 4.93 -6.12
C ALA A 279 -20.40 4.59 -5.35
N SER A 280 -20.52 4.46 -4.03
CA SER A 280 -19.49 3.93 -3.14
C SER A 280 -18.82 2.69 -3.75
N ASP A 281 -17.51 2.78 -4.05
CA ASP A 281 -16.68 1.67 -4.56
C ASP A 281 -16.27 0.68 -3.44
N ILE A 282 -16.96 0.68 -2.29
CA ILE A 282 -16.75 -0.40 -1.33
C ILE A 282 -17.28 -1.69 -1.95
N THR A 283 -16.35 -2.61 -2.10
CA THR A 283 -16.60 -3.93 -2.61
C THR A 283 -16.46 -4.90 -1.44
N LYS A 284 -17.15 -6.04 -1.52
CA LYS A 284 -16.83 -7.15 -0.64
C LYS A 284 -15.68 -7.92 -1.27
N SER A 285 -14.57 -8.02 -0.56
CA SER A 285 -13.45 -8.88 -0.94
C SER A 285 -13.29 -9.96 0.12
N GLN A 286 -13.47 -11.21 -0.28
CA GLN A 286 -13.31 -12.36 0.60
C GLN A 286 -14.17 -12.30 1.87
N GLY A 287 -15.39 -11.75 1.75
CA GLY A 287 -16.35 -11.58 2.85
C GLY A 287 -16.24 -10.24 3.59
N LEU A 288 -15.10 -9.55 3.49
CA LEU A 288 -14.82 -8.31 4.21
C LEU A 288 -15.16 -7.07 3.36
N GLU A 289 -15.63 -6.00 4.01
CA GLU A 289 -15.83 -4.70 3.35
C GLU A 289 -14.48 -4.02 3.13
N VAL A 290 -14.20 -3.65 1.88
CA VAL A 290 -12.92 -3.05 1.50
C VAL A 290 -13.08 -1.84 0.59
N HIS A 291 -12.19 -0.87 0.77
CA HIS A 291 -11.99 0.25 -0.13
C HIS A 291 -11.16 -0.19 -1.33
N GLY A 292 -11.74 -0.09 -2.53
CA GLY A 292 -11.05 -0.38 -3.78
C GLY A 292 -9.97 0.66 -4.09
N LEU A 293 -8.72 0.34 -3.79
CA LEU A 293 -7.56 1.19 -4.03
C LEU A 293 -7.11 1.11 -5.48
N THR A 294 -7.14 2.25 -6.16
CA THR A 294 -6.74 2.37 -7.57
C THR A 294 -5.42 3.12 -7.71
N LYS A 295 -4.83 3.10 -8.91
CA LYS A 295 -3.65 3.92 -9.20
C LYS A 295 -3.92 5.43 -9.10
N THR A 296 -5.16 5.87 -9.29
CA THR A 296 -5.52 7.28 -9.20
C THR A 296 -5.37 7.78 -7.77
N ASP A 297 -5.72 6.96 -6.79
CA ASP A 297 -5.59 7.26 -5.37
C ASP A 297 -4.11 7.44 -5.00
N LEU A 298 -3.25 6.53 -5.46
CA LEU A 298 -1.81 6.62 -5.25
C LEU A 298 -1.20 7.89 -5.87
N TYR A 299 -1.61 8.26 -7.09
CA TYR A 299 -1.16 9.50 -7.70
C TYR A 299 -1.63 10.73 -6.93
N LYS A 300 -2.82 10.69 -6.34
CA LYS A 300 -3.32 11.81 -5.52
C LYS A 300 -2.54 11.96 -4.23
N VAL A 301 -2.20 10.86 -3.56
CA VAL A 301 -1.32 10.88 -2.39
C VAL A 301 0.06 11.41 -2.78
N GLN A 302 0.63 10.91 -3.88
CA GLN A 302 1.94 11.35 -4.36
C GLN A 302 1.94 12.86 -4.71
N ASP A 303 0.99 13.31 -5.53
CA ASP A 303 0.83 14.72 -5.92
C ASP A 303 0.61 15.61 -4.71
N SER A 304 -0.15 15.14 -3.72
CA SER A 304 -0.38 15.90 -2.49
C SER A 304 0.89 16.06 -1.67
N ILE A 305 1.72 15.01 -1.54
CA ILE A 305 3.02 15.12 -0.88
C ILE A 305 3.93 16.09 -1.63
N ASP A 306 3.98 15.97 -2.96
CA ASP A 306 4.87 16.75 -3.83
C ASP A 306 4.48 18.24 -3.91
N THR A 307 3.20 18.57 -3.74
CA THR A 307 2.66 19.93 -3.91
C THR A 307 2.24 20.59 -2.60
N PHE A 308 2.22 19.87 -1.47
CA PHE A 308 1.82 20.46 -0.20
C PHE A 308 2.85 21.48 0.27
N THR A 309 2.43 22.74 0.31
CA THR A 309 3.25 23.87 0.72
C THR A 309 2.62 24.59 1.91
N HIS A 310 3.44 25.08 2.84
CA HIS A 310 3.02 25.96 3.92
C HIS A 310 3.83 27.25 3.85
N GLY A 311 3.16 28.39 3.65
CA GLY A 311 3.84 29.67 3.43
C GLY A 311 4.60 29.76 2.10
N GLY A 312 4.21 28.99 1.09
CA GLY A 312 4.84 28.98 -0.24
C GLY A 312 6.06 28.05 -0.37
N TYR A 313 6.35 27.24 0.65
CA TYR A 313 7.46 26.29 0.65
C TYR A 313 6.97 24.86 0.80
N PRO A 314 7.53 23.88 0.06
CA PRO A 314 7.21 22.47 0.25
C PRO A 314 7.46 22.05 1.70
N VAL A 315 6.44 21.49 2.34
CA VAL A 315 6.58 20.98 3.71
C VAL A 315 7.27 19.62 3.71
N PHE A 316 7.04 18.84 2.65
CA PHE A 316 7.59 17.51 2.48
C PHE A 316 8.67 17.49 1.40
N THR A 317 9.55 16.49 1.52
CA THR A 317 10.48 16.16 0.44
C THR A 317 9.69 15.63 -0.75
N ASN A 318 10.14 15.90 -1.98
CA ASN A 318 9.51 15.29 -3.14
C ASN A 318 9.61 13.75 -3.08
N THR A 319 8.55 13.04 -3.46
CA THR A 319 8.47 11.58 -3.34
C THR A 319 9.52 10.86 -4.19
N GLN A 320 9.86 11.39 -5.37
CA GLN A 320 10.92 10.80 -6.21
C GLN A 320 12.30 10.96 -5.57
N VAL A 321 12.56 12.12 -4.97
CA VAL A 321 13.81 12.38 -4.25
C VAL A 321 13.94 11.47 -3.03
N ALA A 322 12.86 11.30 -2.27
CA ALA A 322 12.82 10.38 -1.15
C ALA A 322 13.04 8.92 -1.60
N HIS A 323 12.37 8.50 -2.67
CA HIS A 323 12.52 7.16 -3.24
C HIS A 323 13.95 6.91 -3.75
N GLN A 324 14.55 7.87 -4.44
CA GLN A 324 15.94 7.78 -4.89
C GLN A 324 16.89 7.68 -3.70
N GLY A 325 16.72 8.51 -2.68
CA GLY A 325 17.52 8.42 -1.45
C GLY A 325 17.38 7.07 -0.76
N PHE A 326 16.19 6.47 -0.79
CA PHE A 326 15.97 5.11 -0.32
C PHE A 326 16.72 4.08 -1.18
N VAL A 327 16.62 4.16 -2.51
CA VAL A 327 17.35 3.29 -3.45
C VAL A 327 18.86 3.37 -3.25
N ASP A 328 19.41 4.57 -3.08
CA ASP A 328 20.83 4.82 -2.85
C ASP A 328 21.30 4.29 -1.48
N SER A 329 20.39 4.23 -0.51
CA SER A 329 20.67 3.65 0.81
C SER A 329 20.60 2.13 0.85
N ARG A 330 20.13 1.47 -0.23
CA ARG A 330 19.97 0.02 -0.26
C ARG A 330 21.33 -0.67 -0.07
N ALA A 331 21.31 -1.69 0.79
CA ALA A 331 22.47 -2.55 0.92
C ALA A 331 22.40 -3.61 -0.19
N ASN A 332 23.54 -4.13 -0.62
CA ASN A 332 23.61 -5.21 -1.63
C ASN A 332 22.87 -6.50 -1.21
N ASN A 333 22.36 -6.57 0.03
CA ASN A 333 21.73 -7.74 0.64
C ASN A 333 20.20 -7.63 0.77
N ASP A 334 19.55 -6.63 0.15
CA ASP A 334 18.09 -6.50 0.21
C ASP A 334 17.39 -7.62 -0.59
N ILE A 335 16.54 -8.39 0.09
CA ILE A 335 15.70 -9.47 -0.44
C ILE A 335 14.34 -8.95 -0.95
N PRO A 336 13.74 -9.56 -2.00
CA PRO A 336 14.20 -10.74 -2.73
C PRO A 336 15.32 -10.45 -3.76
N LEU A 337 16.19 -11.43 -4.00
CA LEU A 337 17.35 -11.35 -4.91
C LEU A 337 17.02 -11.66 -6.37
N GLY A 338 15.90 -12.34 -6.63
CA GLY A 338 15.50 -12.72 -7.99
C GLY A 338 14.07 -13.23 -8.08
N ALA A 339 13.68 -13.61 -9.29
CA ALA A 339 12.33 -14.04 -9.64
C ALA A 339 11.81 -15.20 -8.78
N SER A 340 12.62 -16.25 -8.60
CA SER A 340 12.23 -17.43 -7.84
C SER A 340 11.97 -17.12 -6.36
N GLN A 341 12.84 -16.29 -5.75
CA GLN A 341 12.63 -15.86 -4.36
C GLN A 341 11.42 -14.93 -4.24
N LEU A 342 11.16 -14.09 -5.25
CA LEU A 342 9.96 -13.28 -5.26
C LEU A 342 8.69 -14.14 -5.34
N GLU A 343 8.65 -15.14 -6.23
CA GLU A 343 7.52 -16.07 -6.35
C GLU A 343 7.25 -16.77 -5.03
N GLU A 344 8.32 -17.24 -4.38
CA GLU A 344 8.24 -17.89 -3.08
C GLU A 344 7.72 -16.97 -1.97
N PHE A 345 8.22 -15.72 -1.90
CA PHE A 345 7.76 -14.74 -0.92
C PHE A 345 6.29 -14.38 -1.12
N TYR A 346 5.90 -14.22 -2.39
CA TYR A 346 4.52 -13.93 -2.75
C TYR A 346 3.61 -15.07 -2.33
N ARG A 347 3.96 -16.31 -2.67
CA ARG A 347 3.21 -17.52 -2.29
C ARG A 347 3.00 -17.59 -0.78
N ARG A 348 4.08 -17.55 0.00
CA ARG A 348 4.03 -17.65 1.47
C ARG A 348 3.16 -16.56 2.08
N SER A 349 3.36 -15.32 1.63
CA SER A 349 2.58 -14.21 2.14
C SER A 349 1.12 -14.29 1.74
N TRP A 350 0.81 -14.72 0.52
CA TRP A 350 -0.56 -14.88 0.07
C TRP A 350 -1.27 -15.92 0.93
N ILE A 351 -0.65 -17.09 1.15
CA ILE A 351 -1.19 -18.15 2.02
C ILE A 351 -1.42 -17.62 3.44
N LYS A 352 -0.43 -16.92 4.01
CA LYS A 352 -0.55 -16.31 5.35
C LYS A 352 -1.74 -15.36 5.44
N GLU A 353 -1.94 -14.49 4.44
CA GLU A 353 -3.08 -13.57 4.41
C GLU A 353 -4.40 -14.33 4.28
N GLN A 354 -4.48 -15.35 3.43
CA GLN A 354 -5.69 -16.17 3.29
C GLN A 354 -6.07 -16.87 4.60
N ARG A 355 -5.10 -17.44 5.32
CA ARG A 355 -5.33 -18.03 6.66
C ARG A 355 -5.92 -17.01 7.62
N ALA A 356 -5.34 -15.81 7.65
CA ALA A 356 -5.78 -14.74 8.55
C ALA A 356 -7.19 -14.22 8.20
N ILE A 357 -7.53 -14.13 6.92
CA ILE A 357 -8.87 -13.73 6.45
C ILE A 357 -9.91 -14.79 6.80
N THR A 358 -9.62 -16.07 6.57
CA THR A 358 -10.52 -17.16 6.97
C THR A 358 -10.77 -17.13 8.48
N ALA A 359 -9.72 -16.99 9.29
CA ALA A 359 -9.85 -16.91 10.75
C ALA A 359 -10.68 -15.69 11.21
N ALA A 360 -10.55 -14.54 10.55
CA ALA A 360 -11.35 -13.36 10.84
C ALA A 360 -12.84 -13.60 10.54
N ASN A 361 -13.15 -14.20 9.39
CA ASN A 361 -14.53 -14.53 9.00
C ASN A 361 -15.17 -15.57 9.94
N GLU A 362 -14.40 -16.54 10.46
CA GLU A 362 -14.89 -17.52 11.44
C GLU A 362 -15.23 -16.83 12.77
N SER A 363 -14.40 -15.88 13.23
CA SER A 363 -14.63 -15.18 14.50
C SER A 363 -15.89 -14.31 14.53
N ASP A 364 -16.34 -13.82 13.37
CA ASP A 364 -17.57 -13.02 13.27
C ASP A 364 -18.83 -13.90 13.33
N SER A 365 -18.73 -15.18 12.96
CA SER A 365 -19.88 -16.10 12.91
C SER A 365 -20.32 -16.65 14.27
N ASP A 366 -19.43 -16.70 15.26
CA ASP A 366 -19.69 -17.33 16.57
C ASP A 366 -20.39 -16.40 17.58
N SER A 367 -20.83 -15.20 17.15
CA SER A 367 -21.38 -14.17 18.04
C SER A 367 -22.91 -14.18 18.20
N ASP A 368 -23.63 -15.06 17.50
CA ASP A 368 -25.11 -15.06 17.45
C ASP A 368 -25.83 -16.19 18.23
N ASP A 369 -25.12 -17.14 18.87
CA ASP A 369 -25.74 -18.31 19.51
C ASP A 369 -25.98 -18.17 21.05
N SER A 370 -26.34 -16.97 21.50
CA SER A 370 -26.82 -16.77 22.89
C SER A 370 -28.30 -16.43 22.96
N GLU A 371 -29.14 -17.23 22.30
CA GLU A 371 -30.58 -17.28 22.58
C GLU A 371 -30.88 -18.28 23.71
N ASP A 372 -31.35 -17.71 24.83
CA ASP A 372 -32.47 -18.20 25.63
C ASP A 372 -32.35 -19.58 26.28
N GLY A 373 -31.55 -19.61 27.33
CA GLY A 373 -31.55 -20.65 28.34
C GLY A 373 -32.00 -20.18 29.72
N ASP A 374 -32.94 -19.22 29.82
CA ASP A 374 -33.64 -18.92 31.08
C ASP A 374 -34.62 -20.06 31.40
N GLY A 375 -34.04 -21.20 31.77
CA GLY A 375 -34.73 -22.24 32.49
C GLY A 375 -34.93 -21.79 33.92
N ASP A 376 -36.17 -21.45 34.27
CA ASP A 376 -36.70 -21.45 35.64
C ASP A 376 -36.17 -22.68 36.41
N GLN A 377 -35.13 -22.49 37.21
CA GLN A 377 -34.77 -23.40 38.30
C GLN A 377 -35.08 -22.72 39.62
N ALA A 378 -36.31 -22.96 40.08
CA ALA A 378 -36.67 -22.85 41.48
C ALA A 378 -35.73 -23.76 42.31
N MET A 379 -34.69 -23.16 42.90
CA MET A 379 -33.88 -23.79 43.94
C MET A 379 -34.61 -23.60 45.27
N GLU A 380 -35.26 -24.67 45.74
CA GLU A 380 -35.63 -24.81 47.14
C GLU A 380 -34.35 -24.90 47.98
N ASP A 381 -34.09 -23.89 48.80
CA ASP A 381 -32.99 -23.87 49.77
C ASP A 381 -33.22 -24.91 50.89
N PRO A 382 -32.30 -25.87 51.09
CA PRO A 382 -32.20 -26.58 52.36
C PRO A 382 -31.33 -25.77 53.32
N VAL A 383 -31.95 -25.35 54.41
CA VAL A 383 -31.34 -24.67 55.57
C VAL A 383 -30.06 -25.39 56.02
N PRO A 384 -28.90 -24.71 56.08
CA PRO A 384 -27.69 -25.29 56.66
C PRO A 384 -27.76 -25.21 58.18
N ASP A 385 -27.66 -26.37 58.82
CA ASP A 385 -27.52 -26.53 60.26
C ASP A 385 -26.18 -25.90 60.71
N MET A 386 -26.26 -24.91 61.60
CA MET A 386 -25.10 -24.21 62.13
C MET A 386 -24.44 -25.05 63.24
N PRO A 387 -23.16 -25.42 63.13
CA PRO A 387 -22.42 -25.91 64.28
C PRO A 387 -22.03 -24.73 65.19
N ASP A 388 -22.34 -24.93 66.47
CA ASP A 388 -21.94 -24.13 67.62
C ASP A 388 -20.40 -24.13 67.72
N VAL A 389 -19.77 -22.97 67.55
CA VAL A 389 -18.32 -22.80 67.74
C VAL A 389 -18.10 -21.90 68.94
N SER A 390 -17.95 -22.58 70.08
CA SER A 390 -17.34 -22.10 71.30
C SER A 390 -15.91 -21.59 71.06
N SER A 391 -15.68 -20.35 71.48
CA SER A 391 -14.52 -19.84 72.25
C SER A 391 -13.18 -20.60 72.19
N GLU A 392 -12.11 -19.86 71.83
CA GLU A 392 -10.74 -19.84 72.38
C GLU A 392 -9.91 -18.97 71.42
N ASP A 393 -9.59 -17.71 71.73
CA ASP A 393 -8.53 -17.21 72.63
C ASP A 393 -7.13 -17.75 72.30
N ASP A 394 -6.26 -16.84 71.85
CA ASP A 394 -4.78 -16.83 71.86
C ASP A 394 -4.27 -16.07 70.61
N GLY A 395 -3.71 -14.87 70.77
CA GLY A 395 -2.28 -14.69 71.00
C GLY A 395 -1.65 -14.01 69.78
N LEU A 396 -1.56 -12.68 69.73
CA LEU A 396 -0.35 -11.90 70.05
C LEU A 396 0.95 -12.42 69.41
N GLU A 397 1.57 -11.53 68.63
CA GLU A 397 3.02 -11.32 68.43
C GLU A 397 3.65 -11.57 67.04
N ARG A 398 4.41 -10.53 66.63
CA ARG A 398 5.64 -10.48 65.80
C ARG A 398 5.48 -10.42 64.28
N LEU A 399 5.73 -9.25 63.69
CA LEU A 399 7.05 -8.79 63.19
C LEU A 399 7.56 -9.68 62.03
N PHE A 400 7.41 -9.21 60.79
CA PHE A 400 8.45 -8.51 60.02
C PHE A 400 7.83 -7.80 58.82
#